data_AF-R0GH03-F1
#
_entry.id   AF-R0GH03-F1
#
_cell.length_a   1.000
_cell.length_b   1.000
_cell.length_c   1.000
_cell.angle_alpha   90.00
_cell.angle_beta   90.00
_cell.angle_gamma   90.00
#
_symmetry.space_group_name_H-M   'P 1'
#
loop_
_entity.id
_entity.type
_entity.pdbx_description
1 polymer ?
#
loop_
_entity_poly.entity_id
_entity_poly.type
_entity_poly.pdbx_seq_one_letter_code
_entity_poly.pdbx_strand_id
1 'polypeptide(L)'
;VLRFIGESFCRIESDRRRSMILHGRRLVQLQKWLHLSVSEKLVQNGSAFTNSFSSIASTVAADVSIIRDSRKGQNFTVSYLVGSLGLTTKLAESISKKVSFEDKSNPDSVLGLLRSHGFTDSQISSIVTGYPTLLIADAEESLGPKLKFLQSRVASSSELTETISKIPKILRMKGDQTISVYFDFVRVIVEADKSSKYTKLCHSLPEGSRQENKIRNILVLRELGVPQRLLFPLLISDNQPVCGKERFEESLKKVVEMGFDPTTSKFVEALRVFYESTEKAIEEKVNVYKRLGLTVSDVWAMFKKWPISLTHSEKKISSLFETFVELGFTRDEFVLMVKRQPSCLNLSVETVKKKIEFLVKEMNWRVEALVSSPQVLGYSLEKRILPRCKVIKALMSKGLLGDKGSKLPPMHYVLKIGDHDFLDRYVRKQDDKDLVGELMAMLTGDDAS
;
A
#
# COMPACT_ATOMS: atom_id res chain seq x y z
N VAL A 1 -14.17 25.79 20.22
CA VAL A 1 -13.94 24.33 20.05
C VAL A 1 -12.50 23.95 19.67
N LEU A 2 -11.66 24.86 19.14
CA LEU A 2 -10.18 24.69 19.14
C LEU A 2 -9.48 25.19 20.43
N ARG A 3 -10.26 25.61 21.45
CA ARG A 3 -9.76 25.93 22.80
C ARG A 3 -9.83 24.76 23.79
N PHE A 4 -10.53 23.67 23.46
CA PHE A 4 -10.79 22.58 24.41
C PHE A 4 -9.80 21.40 24.34
N ILE A 5 -8.88 21.41 23.37
CA ILE A 5 -7.82 20.40 23.24
C ILE A 5 -6.44 20.96 23.72
N GLY A 6 -6.33 22.28 23.94
CA GLY A 6 -5.07 22.95 24.30
C GLY A 6 -4.83 23.18 25.80
N GLU A 7 -5.84 23.10 26.67
CA GLU A 7 -5.69 23.50 28.09
C GLU A 7 -5.33 22.36 29.06
N SER A 8 -5.15 21.13 28.59
CA SER A 8 -4.58 20.03 29.40
C SER A 8 -3.07 19.84 29.21
N PHE A 9 -2.41 20.78 28.54
CA PHE A 9 -1.01 20.67 28.10
C PHE A 9 -0.15 21.83 28.60
N CYS A 10 -0.21 22.15 29.90
CA CYS A 10 0.78 23.03 30.54
C CYS A 10 0.76 22.87 32.06
N ARG A 11 1.51 21.88 32.56
CA ARG A 11 2.21 21.89 33.86
C ARG A 11 2.93 20.56 34.02
N ILE A 12 4.24 20.58 33.82
CA ILE A 12 5.29 19.94 34.62
C ILE A 12 6.56 20.11 33.78
N GLU A 13 7.20 21.27 33.96
CA GLU A 13 8.58 21.48 33.57
C GLU A 13 9.31 21.94 34.84
N SER A 14 9.86 20.96 35.56
CA SER A 14 10.96 21.14 36.50
C SER A 14 11.40 19.74 36.93
N ASP A 15 12.42 19.17 36.31
CA ASP A 15 13.76 19.17 36.90
C ASP A 15 14.69 18.21 36.13
N ARG A 16 15.83 18.74 35.67
CA ARG A 16 16.90 17.99 35.03
C ARG A 16 17.69 17.26 36.11
N ARG A 17 17.59 15.93 36.15
CA ARG A 17 18.63 14.92 36.50
C ARG A 17 17.98 13.75 37.25
N ARG A 18 17.86 12.61 36.58
CA ARG A 18 18.30 11.28 37.08
C ARG A 18 17.92 10.21 36.07
N SER A 19 18.97 9.67 35.46
CA SER A 19 18.97 8.52 34.56
C SER A 19 18.47 7.26 35.28
N MET A 20 17.89 6.33 34.52
CA MET A 20 17.64 4.91 34.80
C MET A 20 16.38 4.39 35.55
N ILE A 21 15.43 5.21 36.02
CA ILE A 21 14.18 4.64 36.64
C ILE A 21 12.87 5.01 35.88
N LEU A 22 12.95 5.88 34.87
CA LEU A 22 11.78 6.39 34.13
C LEU A 22 11.20 5.43 33.06
N HIS A 23 11.93 4.41 32.62
CA HIS A 23 11.46 3.52 31.54
C HIS A 23 10.38 2.53 32.00
N GLY A 24 10.40 2.06 33.25
CA GLY A 24 9.34 1.18 33.77
C GLY A 24 8.02 1.90 34.02
N ARG A 25 8.05 3.14 34.54
CA ARG A 25 6.83 3.90 34.89
C ARG A 25 6.11 4.54 33.69
N ARG A 26 6.84 4.92 32.63
CA ARG A 26 6.24 5.46 31.39
C ARG A 26 5.63 4.37 30.49
N LEU A 27 6.19 3.16 30.49
CA LEU A 27 5.58 1.99 29.83
C LEU A 27 4.23 1.62 30.45
N VAL A 28 4.14 1.69 31.79
CA VAL A 28 2.89 1.43 32.53
C VAL A 28 1.82 2.46 32.17
N GLN A 29 2.17 3.71 31.83
CA GLN A 29 1.19 4.68 31.34
C GLN A 29 0.68 4.29 29.95
N LEU A 30 1.54 3.92 29.00
CA LEU A 30 1.11 3.48 27.66
C LEU A 30 0.30 2.16 27.69
N GLN A 31 0.67 1.21 28.56
CA GLN A 31 -0.10 -0.03 28.79
C GLN A 31 -1.44 0.22 29.48
N LYS A 32 -1.52 1.19 30.40
CA LYS A 32 -2.81 1.62 31.00
C LYS A 32 -3.77 2.20 29.95
N TRP A 33 -3.24 2.87 28.91
CA TRP A 33 -4.06 3.44 27.83
C TRP A 33 -4.61 2.37 26.89
N LEU A 34 -3.86 1.29 26.66
CA LEU A 34 -4.35 0.10 25.96
C LEU A 34 -5.50 -0.56 26.73
N HIS A 35 -5.37 -0.75 28.05
CA HIS A 35 -6.41 -1.37 28.88
C HIS A 35 -7.73 -0.59 28.93
N LEU A 36 -7.71 0.74 28.76
CA LEU A 36 -8.90 1.58 28.67
C LEU A 36 -9.64 1.51 27.32
N SER A 37 -9.01 0.95 26.29
CA SER A 37 -9.57 0.88 24.92
C SER A 37 -10.10 -0.50 24.50
N VAL A 38 -9.93 -1.52 25.35
CA VAL A 38 -10.20 -2.94 25.00
C VAL A 38 -11.53 -3.47 25.56
N SER A 39 -12.34 -2.65 26.24
CA SER A 39 -13.76 -3.03 26.43
C SER A 39 -14.57 -2.60 25.22
N GLU A 40 -15.22 -3.59 24.61
CA GLU A 40 -16.09 -3.54 23.43
C GLU A 40 -15.41 -3.66 22.06
N LYS A 41 -15.35 -4.90 21.56
CA LYS A 41 -15.59 -5.21 20.14
C LYS A 41 -15.97 -6.67 19.93
N LEU A 42 -17.21 -6.90 19.53
CA LEU A 42 -17.66 -8.09 18.81
C LEU A 42 -17.69 -7.77 17.31
N VAL A 43 -16.99 -8.62 16.55
CA VAL A 43 -17.17 -9.05 15.14
C VAL A 43 -17.82 -8.07 14.15
N GLN A 44 -17.09 -7.73 13.09
CA GLN A 44 -17.51 -8.02 11.71
C GLN A 44 -16.36 -7.88 10.69
N ASN A 45 -16.28 -8.89 9.82
CA ASN A 45 -15.32 -9.06 8.72
C ASN A 45 -15.52 -8.02 7.60
N GLY A 46 -14.41 -7.57 7.02
CA GLY A 46 -14.39 -6.82 5.78
C GLY A 46 -12.99 -6.83 5.16
N SER A 47 -12.81 -7.61 4.10
CA SER A 47 -11.57 -7.70 3.33
C SER A 47 -11.25 -6.36 2.66
N ALA A 48 -10.15 -5.72 3.05
CA ALA A 48 -9.63 -4.53 2.38
C ALA A 48 -8.26 -4.83 1.75
N PHE A 49 -8.26 -5.06 0.43
CA PHE A 49 -7.06 -5.06 -0.38
C PHE A 49 -6.51 -3.64 -0.49
N THR A 50 -5.37 -3.37 0.14
CA THR A 50 -4.61 -2.13 -0.05
C THR A 50 -3.62 -2.31 -1.20
N ASN A 51 -3.97 -1.82 -2.40
CA ASN A 51 -3.02 -1.72 -3.51
C ASN A 51 -2.24 -0.41 -3.40
N SER A 52 -0.93 -0.51 -3.23
CA SER A 52 0.01 0.61 -3.27
C SER A 52 0.38 0.88 -4.73
N PHE A 53 -0.05 2.01 -5.30
CA PHE A 53 0.32 2.44 -6.66
C PHE A 53 1.36 3.56 -6.59
N SER A 54 2.51 3.34 -7.24
CA SER A 54 3.50 4.38 -7.57
C SER A 54 3.12 5.04 -8.89
N SER A 55 3.13 6.38 -8.91
CA SER A 55 2.84 7.23 -10.07
C SER A 55 4.01 7.25 -11.05
N ILE A 56 3.76 7.04 -12.35
CA ILE A 56 4.63 7.48 -13.45
C ILE A 56 3.73 8.18 -14.47
N ALA A 57 4.06 9.44 -14.77
CA ALA A 57 3.53 10.17 -15.92
C ALA A 57 4.59 10.14 -17.01
N SER A 58 4.20 9.91 -18.26
CA SER A 58 5.08 10.12 -19.42
C SER A 58 4.27 10.57 -20.63
N THR A 59 4.91 11.49 -21.35
CA THR A 59 4.50 12.27 -22.51
C THR A 59 4.50 11.42 -23.79
N VAL A 60 3.45 11.58 -24.61
CA VAL A 60 3.21 10.85 -25.86
C VAL A 60 3.72 11.63 -27.06
N ALA A 61 4.64 11.03 -27.84
CA ALA A 61 4.81 11.27 -29.29
C ALA A 61 5.83 10.33 -30.00
N ALA A 62 6.66 9.57 -29.30
CA ALA A 62 7.72 8.72 -29.93
C ALA A 62 7.40 7.19 -29.93
N ASP A 63 6.14 6.80 -29.74
CA ASP A 63 5.78 5.63 -28.94
C ASP A 63 5.57 4.28 -29.66
N VAL A 64 5.68 4.16 -30.99
CA VAL A 64 5.26 2.90 -31.65
C VAL A 64 6.35 1.80 -31.60
N SER A 65 7.64 2.16 -31.55
CA SER A 65 8.74 1.18 -31.48
C SER A 65 9.11 0.78 -30.04
N ILE A 66 9.09 1.73 -29.10
CA ILE A 66 9.48 1.52 -27.68
C ILE A 66 8.45 0.65 -26.93
N ILE A 67 7.17 0.74 -27.29
CA ILE A 67 6.10 -0.07 -26.70
C ILE A 67 6.25 -1.56 -27.05
N ARG A 68 6.75 -1.91 -28.24
CA ARG A 68 6.94 -3.32 -28.64
C ARG A 68 8.04 -4.01 -27.82
N ASP A 69 9.15 -3.33 -27.58
CA ASP A 69 10.27 -3.88 -26.81
C ASP A 69 9.93 -4.00 -25.32
N SER A 70 9.31 -2.96 -24.75
CA SER A 70 8.90 -2.96 -23.33
C SER A 70 7.87 -4.06 -23.02
N ARG A 71 6.95 -4.35 -23.95
CA ARG A 71 6.00 -5.46 -23.80
C ARG A 71 6.69 -6.82 -23.89
N LYS A 72 7.71 -6.96 -24.74
CA LYS A 72 8.44 -8.22 -24.94
C LYS A 72 9.18 -8.64 -23.66
N GLY A 73 9.90 -7.72 -23.01
CA GLY A 73 10.57 -7.97 -21.72
C GLY A 73 9.60 -8.26 -20.57
N GLN A 74 8.45 -7.58 -20.53
CA GLN A 74 7.41 -7.87 -19.52
C GLN A 74 6.80 -9.26 -19.70
N ASN A 75 6.53 -9.67 -20.94
CA ASN A 75 5.98 -10.99 -21.25
C ASN A 75 6.96 -12.12 -20.93
N PHE A 76 8.26 -11.92 -21.19
CA PHE A 76 9.30 -12.86 -20.80
C PHE A 76 9.37 -12.99 -19.28
N THR A 77 9.48 -11.87 -18.56
CA THR A 77 9.52 -11.86 -17.09
C THR A 77 8.34 -12.61 -16.48
N VAL A 78 7.12 -12.39 -16.98
CA VAL A 78 5.92 -13.08 -16.49
C VAL A 78 6.03 -14.59 -16.72
N SER A 79 6.34 -15.01 -17.94
CA SER A 79 6.46 -16.43 -18.30
C SER A 79 7.56 -17.12 -17.49
N TYR A 80 8.69 -16.45 -17.32
CA TYR A 80 9.80 -16.92 -16.50
C TYR A 80 9.36 -17.13 -15.05
N LEU A 81 8.75 -16.15 -14.40
CA LEU A 81 8.34 -16.24 -12.99
C LEU A 81 7.29 -17.33 -12.74
N VAL A 82 6.39 -17.54 -13.70
CA VAL A 82 5.41 -18.64 -13.66
C VAL A 82 6.13 -19.98 -13.77
N GLY A 83 7.04 -20.12 -14.75
CA GLY A 83 7.74 -21.38 -15.00
C GLY A 83 8.80 -21.76 -13.95
N SER A 84 9.51 -20.79 -13.41
CA SER A 84 10.66 -21.03 -12.51
C SER A 84 10.30 -21.08 -11.02
N LEU A 85 9.24 -20.38 -10.61
CA LEU A 85 8.82 -20.25 -9.21
C LEU A 85 7.37 -20.69 -8.96
N GLY A 86 6.63 -21.07 -10.01
CA GLY A 86 5.23 -21.49 -9.87
C GLY A 86 4.29 -20.36 -9.44
N LEU A 87 4.65 -19.09 -9.69
CA LEU A 87 3.80 -17.96 -9.30
C LEU A 87 2.52 -17.93 -10.15
N THR A 88 1.44 -17.43 -9.57
CA THR A 88 0.23 -17.12 -10.37
C THR A 88 0.54 -16.03 -11.40
N THR A 89 -0.07 -16.12 -12.58
CA THR A 89 0.11 -15.11 -13.65
C THR A 89 -0.17 -13.69 -13.15
N LYS A 90 -1.21 -13.50 -12.31
CA LYS A 90 -1.54 -12.20 -11.72
C LYS A 90 -0.43 -11.64 -10.84
N LEU A 91 0.21 -12.51 -10.04
CA LEU A 91 1.32 -12.10 -9.18
C LEU A 91 2.56 -11.80 -10.01
N ALA A 92 2.87 -12.64 -11.00
CA ALA A 92 3.97 -12.43 -11.94
C ALA A 92 3.82 -11.10 -12.72
N GLU A 93 2.61 -10.78 -13.20
CA GLU A 93 2.30 -9.48 -13.81
C GLU A 93 2.49 -8.30 -12.85
N SER A 94 2.21 -8.48 -11.56
CA SER A 94 2.45 -7.43 -10.57
C SER A 94 3.95 -7.22 -10.32
N ILE A 95 4.75 -8.27 -10.44
CA ILE A 95 6.21 -8.24 -10.26
C ILE A 95 6.87 -7.65 -11.51
N SER A 96 6.41 -8.02 -12.72
CA SER A 96 6.98 -7.53 -13.99
C SER A 96 6.83 -6.01 -14.19
N LYS A 97 5.89 -5.38 -13.48
CA LYS A 97 5.78 -3.91 -13.42
C LYS A 97 6.91 -3.24 -12.64
N LYS A 98 7.62 -3.98 -11.80
CA LYS A 98 8.69 -3.49 -10.91
C LYS A 98 10.09 -3.90 -11.38
N VAL A 99 10.19 -4.98 -12.16
CA VAL A 99 11.44 -5.50 -12.72
C VAL A 99 11.14 -6.12 -14.08
N SER A 100 12.02 -5.91 -15.05
CA SER A 100 11.91 -6.51 -16.39
C SER A 100 13.30 -6.95 -16.83
N PHE A 101 13.38 -8.11 -17.46
CA PHE A 101 14.59 -8.67 -18.06
C PHE A 101 14.21 -9.52 -19.28
N GLU A 102 15.15 -9.75 -20.18
CA GLU A 102 14.91 -10.45 -21.46
C GLU A 102 15.56 -11.82 -21.53
N ASP A 103 16.51 -12.08 -20.64
CA ASP A 103 17.23 -13.34 -20.53
C ASP A 103 17.03 -13.97 -19.15
N LYS A 104 17.25 -15.28 -19.09
CA LYS A 104 17.18 -16.04 -17.83
C LYS A 104 18.52 -16.18 -17.13
N SER A 105 19.63 -15.74 -17.73
CA SER A 105 20.98 -16.02 -17.22
C SER A 105 21.19 -15.42 -15.83
N ASN A 106 20.94 -14.12 -15.68
CA ASN A 106 21.10 -13.46 -14.38
C ASN A 106 20.06 -13.93 -13.34
N PRO A 107 18.74 -13.96 -13.67
CA PRO A 107 17.74 -14.51 -12.74
C PRO A 107 18.05 -15.94 -12.30
N ASP A 108 18.45 -16.84 -13.20
CA ASP A 108 18.80 -18.23 -12.85
C ASP A 108 20.01 -18.27 -11.92
N SER A 109 20.99 -17.40 -12.13
CA SER A 109 22.17 -17.27 -11.25
C SER A 109 21.77 -16.81 -9.85
N VAL A 110 20.89 -15.80 -9.75
CA VAL A 110 20.35 -15.32 -8.46
C VAL A 110 19.54 -16.41 -7.76
N LEU A 111 18.65 -17.11 -8.48
CA LEU A 111 17.84 -18.18 -7.90
C LEU A 111 18.70 -19.37 -7.48
N GLY A 112 19.70 -19.74 -8.28
CA GLY A 112 20.66 -20.79 -7.98
C GLY A 112 21.48 -20.48 -6.72
N LEU A 113 21.94 -19.24 -6.58
CA LEU A 113 22.65 -18.77 -5.39
C LEU A 113 21.79 -18.83 -4.12
N LEU A 114 20.51 -18.46 -4.20
CA LEU A 114 19.60 -18.60 -3.06
C LEU A 114 19.38 -20.07 -2.71
N ARG A 115 19.16 -20.95 -3.69
CA ARG A 115 19.00 -22.39 -3.45
C ARG A 115 20.26 -23.01 -2.84
N SER A 116 21.45 -22.59 -3.25
CA SER A 116 22.71 -23.08 -2.69
C SER A 116 22.91 -22.68 -1.22
N HIS A 117 22.27 -21.60 -0.77
CA HIS A 117 22.21 -21.19 0.64
C HIS A 117 21.02 -21.78 1.40
N GLY A 118 20.30 -22.75 0.80
CA GLY A 118 19.23 -23.51 1.45
C GLY A 118 17.85 -22.86 1.43
N PHE A 119 17.63 -21.82 0.61
CA PHE A 119 16.30 -21.23 0.46
C PHE A 119 15.37 -22.15 -0.32
N THR A 120 14.16 -22.36 0.21
CA THR A 120 13.09 -23.09 -0.48
C THR A 120 12.43 -22.21 -1.55
N ASP A 121 11.83 -22.82 -2.58
CA ASP A 121 11.14 -22.07 -3.64
C ASP A 121 10.00 -21.20 -3.10
N SER A 122 9.35 -21.59 -1.99
CA SER A 122 8.32 -20.77 -1.33
C SER A 122 8.90 -19.52 -0.67
N GLN A 123 10.06 -19.64 -0.01
CA GLN A 123 10.80 -18.51 0.55
C GLN A 123 11.31 -17.59 -0.56
N ILE A 124 11.88 -18.15 -1.63
CA ILE A 124 12.33 -17.40 -2.80
C ILE A 124 11.16 -16.63 -3.42
N SER A 125 10.01 -17.28 -3.59
CA SER A 125 8.79 -16.65 -4.10
C SER A 125 8.33 -15.46 -3.24
N SER A 126 8.38 -15.61 -1.91
CA SER A 126 8.08 -14.52 -0.98
C SER A 126 9.08 -13.36 -1.10
N ILE A 127 10.38 -13.67 -1.19
CA ILE A 127 11.47 -12.70 -1.36
C ILE A 127 11.29 -11.91 -2.66
N VAL A 128 11.09 -12.60 -3.79
CA VAL A 128 10.90 -11.98 -5.11
C VAL A 128 9.63 -11.12 -5.12
N THR A 129 8.57 -11.54 -4.44
CA THR A 129 7.34 -10.74 -4.30
C THR A 129 7.60 -9.42 -3.54
N GLY A 130 8.36 -9.47 -2.45
CA GLY A 130 8.68 -8.31 -1.61
C GLY A 130 9.81 -7.41 -2.17
N TYR A 131 10.72 -7.99 -2.93
CA TYR A 131 11.91 -7.35 -3.49
C TYR A 131 12.25 -7.85 -4.92
N PRO A 132 11.44 -7.50 -5.94
CA PRO A 132 11.62 -7.97 -7.32
C PRO A 132 12.97 -7.64 -7.95
N THR A 133 13.53 -6.46 -7.63
CA THR A 133 14.80 -6.00 -8.24
C THR A 133 16.02 -6.80 -7.78
N LEU A 134 15.84 -7.77 -6.86
CA LEU A 134 16.85 -8.78 -6.57
C LEU A 134 17.23 -9.60 -7.81
N LEU A 135 16.29 -9.86 -8.72
CA LEU A 135 16.50 -10.71 -9.90
C LEU A 135 17.43 -10.12 -10.96
N ILE A 136 17.67 -8.81 -10.90
CA ILE A 136 18.60 -8.09 -11.78
C ILE A 136 19.89 -7.70 -11.05
N ALA A 137 20.02 -8.06 -9.78
CA ALA A 137 21.26 -7.86 -9.05
C ALA A 137 22.29 -8.91 -9.50
N ASP A 138 23.57 -8.54 -9.43
CA ASP A 138 24.65 -9.46 -9.69
C ASP A 138 24.73 -10.52 -8.58
N ALA A 139 24.60 -11.79 -8.96
CA ALA A 139 24.59 -12.90 -8.01
C ALA A 139 25.94 -13.04 -7.29
N GLU A 140 27.05 -13.01 -8.03
CA GLU A 140 28.38 -13.35 -7.52
C GLU A 140 29.08 -12.17 -6.85
N GLU A 141 28.98 -10.97 -7.42
CA GLU A 141 29.65 -9.77 -6.93
C GLU A 141 28.83 -9.01 -5.89
N SER A 142 27.49 -9.06 -5.98
CA SER A 142 26.62 -8.27 -5.09
C SER A 142 26.01 -9.09 -3.95
N LEU A 143 25.37 -10.21 -4.29
CA LEU A 143 24.59 -10.99 -3.32
C LEU A 143 25.43 -12.03 -2.59
N GLY A 144 26.31 -12.73 -3.31
CA GLY A 144 27.16 -13.80 -2.80
C GLY A 144 27.96 -13.39 -1.56
N PRO A 145 28.72 -12.28 -1.58
CA PRO A 145 29.52 -11.84 -0.44
C PRO A 145 28.64 -11.53 0.78
N LYS A 146 27.46 -10.93 0.58
CA LYS A 146 26.52 -10.59 1.66
C LYS A 146 25.88 -11.83 2.28
N LEU A 147 25.52 -12.81 1.45
CA LEU A 147 24.95 -14.07 1.93
C LEU A 147 25.99 -14.88 2.71
N LYS A 148 27.23 -14.97 2.21
CA LYS A 148 28.36 -15.59 2.93
C LYS A 148 28.65 -14.89 4.26
N PHE A 149 28.67 -13.55 4.26
CA PHE A 149 28.85 -12.75 5.46
C PHE A 149 27.73 -12.98 6.48
N LEU A 150 26.47 -13.04 6.06
CA LEU A 150 25.35 -13.29 6.97
C LEU A 150 25.32 -14.75 7.46
N GLN A 151 25.68 -15.71 6.61
CA GLN A 151 25.76 -17.12 6.94
C GLN A 151 26.80 -17.39 8.04
N SER A 152 27.93 -16.67 8.05
CA SER A 152 28.95 -16.82 9.11
C SER A 152 28.51 -16.32 10.48
N ARG A 153 27.37 -15.64 10.58
CA ARG A 153 26.82 -15.04 11.82
C ARG A 153 25.67 -15.82 12.42
N VAL A 154 25.21 -16.89 11.77
CA VAL A 154 24.13 -17.75 12.25
C VAL A 154 24.64 -19.16 12.50
N ALA A 155 23.94 -19.89 13.38
CA ALA A 155 24.31 -21.27 13.69
C ALA A 155 23.79 -22.27 12.64
N SER A 156 22.74 -21.91 11.90
CA SER A 156 22.13 -22.79 10.90
C SER A 156 21.70 -22.02 9.64
N SER A 157 21.71 -22.69 8.49
CA SER A 157 21.15 -22.11 7.25
C SER A 157 19.66 -21.83 7.37
N SER A 158 18.90 -22.60 8.16
CA SER A 158 17.48 -22.33 8.40
C SER A 158 17.24 -20.97 9.07
N GLU A 159 18.11 -20.57 10.00
CA GLU A 159 18.04 -19.26 10.68
C GLU A 159 18.33 -18.11 9.71
N LEU A 160 19.28 -18.31 8.79
CA LEU A 160 19.55 -17.38 7.68
C LEU A 160 18.32 -17.21 6.79
N THR A 161 17.76 -18.32 6.30
CA THR A 161 16.65 -18.28 5.33
C THR A 161 15.38 -17.71 5.95
N GLU A 162 15.06 -18.06 7.20
CA GLU A 162 13.92 -17.48 7.93
C GLU A 162 14.06 -15.96 8.09
N THR A 163 15.25 -15.49 8.50
CA THR A 163 15.51 -14.07 8.74
C THR A 163 15.44 -13.28 7.43
N ILE A 164 16.18 -13.70 6.40
CA ILE A 164 16.21 -12.99 5.11
C ILE A 164 14.84 -12.99 4.44
N SER A 165 14.06 -14.07 4.55
CA SER A 165 12.70 -14.13 3.99
C SER A 165 11.77 -13.05 4.55
N LYS A 166 11.98 -12.63 5.81
CA LYS A 166 11.19 -11.55 6.45
C LYS A 166 11.70 -10.14 6.11
N ILE A 167 12.97 -10.00 5.74
CA ILE A 167 13.62 -8.71 5.43
C ILE A 167 14.47 -8.77 4.15
N PRO A 168 13.90 -9.12 2.99
CA PRO A 168 14.70 -9.34 1.78
C PRO A 168 15.51 -8.12 1.33
N LYS A 169 15.00 -6.91 1.61
CA LYS A 169 15.67 -5.65 1.25
C LYS A 169 16.91 -5.34 2.10
N ILE A 170 17.23 -6.13 3.13
CA ILE A 170 18.49 -5.99 3.86
C ILE A 170 19.69 -6.22 2.93
N LEU A 171 19.54 -7.08 1.92
CA LEU A 171 20.57 -7.38 0.92
C LEU A 171 20.89 -6.18 0.02
N ARG A 172 20.00 -5.17 -0.04
CA ARG A 172 20.24 -3.92 -0.77
C ARG A 172 21.16 -2.96 -0.02
N MET A 173 21.26 -3.10 1.30
CA MET A 173 21.98 -2.15 2.13
C MET A 173 23.48 -2.16 1.80
N LYS A 174 24.13 -1.03 2.08
CA LYS A 174 25.58 -0.86 1.96
C LYS A 174 26.21 -0.94 3.35
N GLY A 175 27.38 -1.55 3.42
CA GLY A 175 28.17 -1.66 4.65
C GLY A 175 27.77 -2.84 5.53
N ASP A 176 28.69 -3.79 5.66
CA ASP A 176 28.49 -5.03 6.40
C ASP A 176 28.16 -4.78 7.88
N GLN A 177 28.73 -3.74 8.49
CA GLN A 177 28.46 -3.37 9.87
C GLN A 177 27.02 -2.89 10.11
N THR A 178 26.37 -2.26 9.12
CA THR A 178 24.96 -1.84 9.28
C THR A 178 24.02 -3.01 9.03
N ILE A 179 24.34 -3.83 8.02
CA ILE A 179 23.63 -5.07 7.72
C ILE A 179 23.65 -5.98 8.95
N SER A 180 24.81 -6.14 9.57
CA SER A 180 25.03 -7.02 10.72
C SER A 180 24.13 -6.68 11.91
N VAL A 181 24.09 -5.39 12.27
CA VAL A 181 23.28 -4.87 13.39
C VAL A 181 21.79 -5.15 13.19
N TYR A 182 21.24 -4.83 12.01
CA TYR A 182 19.82 -5.03 11.76
C TYR A 182 19.45 -6.49 11.56
N PHE A 183 20.35 -7.28 10.97
CA PHE A 183 20.15 -8.72 10.84
C PHE A 183 20.07 -9.40 12.20
N ASP A 184 21.00 -9.11 13.11
CA ASP A 184 20.97 -9.66 14.48
C ASP A 184 19.71 -9.24 15.22
N PHE A 185 19.34 -7.97 15.12
CA PHE A 185 18.16 -7.45 15.78
C PHE A 185 16.87 -8.15 15.32
N VAL A 186 16.71 -8.35 14.01
CA VAL A 186 15.55 -9.07 13.47
C VAL A 186 15.53 -10.52 13.93
N ARG A 187 16.69 -11.19 13.96
CA ARG A 187 16.81 -12.56 14.46
C ARG A 187 16.33 -12.68 15.91
N VAL A 188 16.75 -11.75 16.77
CA VAL A 188 16.33 -11.75 18.16
C VAL A 188 14.82 -11.46 18.29
N ILE A 189 14.24 -10.56 17.49
CA ILE A 189 12.77 -10.37 17.48
C ILE A 189 12.04 -11.63 17.04
N VAL A 190 12.52 -12.29 15.97
CA VAL A 190 11.91 -13.51 15.45
C VAL A 190 11.91 -14.61 16.50
N GLU A 191 13.02 -14.78 17.21
CA GLU A 191 13.14 -15.77 18.28
C GLU A 191 12.30 -15.40 19.52
N ALA A 192 12.30 -14.13 19.91
CA ALA A 192 11.51 -13.65 21.03
C ALA A 192 10.00 -13.72 20.80
N ASP A 193 9.54 -13.77 19.55
CA ASP A 193 8.12 -14.00 19.22
C ASP A 193 7.75 -15.50 19.19
N LYS A 194 8.74 -16.40 19.03
CA LYS A 194 8.54 -17.86 19.16
C LYS A 194 8.54 -18.29 20.63
N SER A 195 9.48 -17.77 21.40
CA SER A 195 9.55 -18.03 22.84
C SER A 195 8.53 -17.14 23.53
N SER A 196 7.53 -17.68 24.20
CA SER A 196 6.54 -16.91 24.99
C SER A 196 7.14 -16.03 26.12
N LYS A 197 8.47 -15.97 26.24
CA LYS A 197 9.22 -15.14 27.19
C LYS A 197 9.74 -13.88 26.50
N TYR A 198 9.26 -12.73 26.97
CA TYR A 198 9.78 -11.43 26.57
C TYR A 198 11.21 -11.25 27.13
N THR A 199 12.23 -11.52 26.31
CA THR A 199 13.60 -11.15 26.63
C THR A 199 13.82 -9.69 26.28
N LYS A 200 14.29 -8.91 27.26
CA LYS A 200 14.63 -7.50 27.05
C LYS A 200 15.89 -7.45 26.19
N LEU A 201 15.77 -7.04 24.92
CA LEU A 201 16.91 -6.86 24.02
C LEU A 201 17.78 -5.70 24.52
N CYS A 202 18.91 -5.99 25.14
CA CYS A 202 19.94 -4.99 25.43
C CYS A 202 20.92 -4.92 24.26
N HIS A 203 20.84 -3.87 23.44
CA HIS A 203 21.90 -3.53 22.50
C HIS A 203 22.63 -2.30 23.02
N SER A 204 23.92 -2.47 23.33
CA SER A 204 24.84 -1.36 23.62
C SER A 204 25.21 -0.68 22.30
N LEU A 205 24.44 0.31 21.88
CA LEU A 205 24.76 1.18 20.75
C LEU A 205 25.21 2.56 21.26
N PRO A 206 26.04 3.29 20.50
CA PRO A 206 26.43 4.65 20.87
C PRO A 206 25.20 5.54 21.02
N GLU A 207 25.10 6.18 22.19
CA GLU A 207 23.95 6.98 22.60
C GLU A 207 23.69 8.13 21.61
N GLY A 208 22.47 8.19 21.07
CA GLY A 208 22.01 9.23 20.15
C GLY A 208 22.21 8.92 18.66
N SER A 209 22.74 7.75 18.29
CA SER A 209 22.92 7.40 16.87
C SER A 209 21.58 7.14 16.16
N ARG A 210 21.53 7.37 14.84
CA ARG A 210 20.35 7.09 14.02
C ARG A 210 19.94 5.61 14.04
N GLN A 211 20.93 4.72 14.11
CA GLN A 211 20.71 3.26 14.16
C GLN A 211 20.11 2.84 15.51
N GLU A 212 20.62 3.38 16.61
CA GLU A 212 20.07 3.15 17.95
C GLU A 212 18.62 3.66 18.05
N ASN A 213 18.35 4.88 17.59
CA ASN A 213 17.01 5.43 17.59
C ASN A 213 16.03 4.53 16.84
N LYS A 214 16.43 4.01 15.66
CA LYS A 214 15.63 3.04 14.90
C LYS A 214 15.32 1.80 15.73
N ILE A 215 16.33 1.15 16.30
CA ILE A 215 16.15 -0.07 17.08
C ILE A 215 15.24 0.17 18.30
N ARG A 216 15.52 1.23 19.07
CA ARG A 216 14.70 1.61 20.23
C ARG A 216 13.24 1.84 19.84
N ASN A 217 13.00 2.63 18.79
CA ASN A 217 11.66 2.97 18.36
C ASN A 217 10.91 1.75 17.79
N ILE A 218 11.60 0.82 17.13
CA ILE A 218 11.00 -0.45 16.68
C ILE A 218 10.60 -1.32 17.88
N LEU A 219 11.40 -1.37 18.94
CA LEU A 219 11.02 -2.08 20.17
C LEU A 219 9.75 -1.48 20.80
N VAL A 220 9.66 -0.15 20.87
CA VAL A 220 8.44 0.53 21.36
C VAL A 220 7.23 0.15 20.50
N LEU A 221 7.37 0.13 19.16
CA LEU A 221 6.28 -0.29 18.28
C LEU A 221 5.90 -1.76 18.47
N ARG A 222 6.87 -2.65 18.70
CA ARG A 222 6.63 -4.07 19.02
C ARG A 222 5.84 -4.21 20.32
N GLU A 223 6.20 -3.48 21.37
CA GLU A 223 5.50 -3.47 22.65
C GLU A 223 4.06 -2.94 22.54
N LEU A 224 3.79 -2.06 21.57
CA LEU A 224 2.44 -1.61 21.24
C LEU A 224 1.63 -2.62 20.41
N GLY A 225 2.20 -3.77 20.05
CA GLY A 225 1.52 -4.82 19.29
C GLY A 225 1.59 -4.65 17.77
N VAL A 226 2.49 -3.80 17.25
CA VAL A 226 2.70 -3.69 15.80
C VAL A 226 3.35 -4.99 15.28
N PRO A 227 2.75 -5.67 14.28
CA PRO A 227 3.24 -6.97 13.80
C PRO A 227 4.54 -6.85 13.00
N GLN A 228 5.33 -7.93 12.97
CA GLN A 228 6.62 -8.04 12.25
C GLN A 228 6.54 -7.53 10.79
N ARG A 229 5.46 -7.85 10.07
CA ARG A 229 5.23 -7.41 8.68
C ARG A 229 5.20 -5.89 8.48
N LEU A 230 4.89 -5.14 9.54
CA LEU A 230 4.88 -3.67 9.55
C LEU A 230 6.16 -3.11 10.17
N LEU A 231 6.74 -3.78 11.18
CA LEU A 231 7.97 -3.35 11.85
C LEU A 231 9.20 -3.43 10.95
N PHE A 232 9.42 -4.57 10.31
CA PHE A 232 10.66 -4.83 9.61
C PHE A 232 10.92 -3.90 8.41
N PRO A 233 9.91 -3.53 7.59
CA PRO A 233 10.08 -2.49 6.59
C PRO A 233 10.52 -1.12 7.15
N LEU A 234 10.14 -0.78 8.40
CA LEU A 234 10.54 0.47 9.05
C LEU A 234 12.02 0.46 9.46
N LEU A 235 12.58 -0.72 9.77
CA LEU A 235 13.99 -0.87 10.14
C LEU A 235 14.91 -0.65 8.93
N ILE A 236 14.63 -1.38 7.83
CA ILE A 236 15.50 -1.48 6.65
C ILE A 236 15.36 -0.34 5.64
N SER A 237 14.40 0.58 5.85
CA SER A 237 14.16 1.69 4.94
C SER A 237 14.86 2.97 5.38
N ASP A 238 15.32 3.75 4.42
CA ASP A 238 16.05 5.00 4.65
C ASP A 238 15.11 6.16 5.06
N ASN A 239 13.85 6.14 4.60
CA ASN A 239 12.84 7.18 4.88
C ASN A 239 11.78 6.71 5.88
N GLN A 240 12.08 6.69 7.17
CA GLN A 240 11.15 6.14 8.17
C GLN A 240 11.02 7.00 9.42
N PRO A 241 9.80 7.07 10.02
CA PRO A 241 9.52 7.90 11.19
C PRO A 241 10.22 7.43 12.46
N VAL A 242 10.92 6.30 12.42
CA VAL A 242 11.61 5.70 13.57
C VAL A 242 13.05 6.20 13.74
N CYS A 243 13.54 7.15 12.94
CA CYS A 243 14.94 7.60 13.02
C CYS A 243 15.23 8.64 14.12
N GLY A 244 14.23 9.41 14.54
CA GLY A 244 14.36 10.49 15.52
C GLY A 244 13.86 10.09 16.92
N LYS A 245 14.24 10.84 17.96
CA LYS A 245 13.77 10.63 19.33
C LYS A 245 12.50 11.41 19.63
N GLU A 246 12.62 12.72 19.81
CA GLU A 246 11.52 13.61 20.25
C GLU A 246 10.33 13.57 19.30
N ARG A 247 10.57 13.79 18.00
CA ARG A 247 9.52 13.73 16.97
C ARG A 247 8.81 12.38 16.90
N PHE A 248 9.51 11.28 17.16
CA PHE A 248 8.90 9.96 17.15
C PHE A 248 7.92 9.81 18.31
N GLU A 249 8.32 10.19 19.52
CA GLU A 249 7.48 10.11 20.73
C GLU A 249 6.21 10.98 20.59
N GLU A 250 6.36 12.22 20.12
CA GLU A 250 5.22 13.13 19.88
C GLU A 250 4.26 12.60 18.81
N SER A 251 4.81 12.10 17.70
CA SER A 251 4.01 11.53 16.60
C SER A 251 3.28 10.28 17.04
N LEU A 252 3.97 9.39 17.76
CA LEU A 252 3.40 8.15 18.28
C LEU A 252 2.26 8.43 19.26
N LYS A 253 2.45 9.40 20.16
CA LYS A 253 1.40 9.86 21.08
C LYS A 253 0.13 10.28 20.33
N LYS A 254 0.27 11.12 19.30
CA LYS A 254 -0.88 11.57 18.46
C LYS A 254 -1.61 10.40 17.80
N VAL A 255 -0.87 9.44 17.24
CA VAL A 255 -1.47 8.26 16.57
C VAL A 255 -2.25 7.38 17.55
N VAL A 256 -1.68 7.16 18.75
CA VAL A 256 -2.34 6.36 19.79
C VAL A 256 -3.57 7.08 20.34
N GLU A 257 -3.47 8.38 20.62
CA GLU A 257 -4.61 9.23 21.07
C GLU A 257 -5.76 9.26 20.06
N MET A 258 -5.45 9.24 18.76
CA MET A 258 -6.47 9.16 17.71
C MET A 258 -7.12 7.78 17.60
N GLY A 259 -6.62 6.76 18.32
CA GLY A 259 -7.16 5.41 18.34
C GLY A 259 -6.95 4.67 17.02
N PHE A 260 -5.77 4.81 16.40
CA PHE A 260 -5.36 3.93 15.31
C PHE A 260 -4.99 2.55 15.85
N ASP A 261 -5.43 1.51 15.16
CA ASP A 261 -5.10 0.13 15.51
C ASP A 261 -3.65 -0.20 15.08
N PRO A 262 -2.74 -0.51 16.03
CA PRO A 262 -1.32 -0.79 15.76
C PRO A 262 -1.09 -1.99 14.85
N THR A 263 -2.08 -2.86 14.67
CA THR A 263 -1.97 -4.02 13.77
C THR A 263 -2.18 -3.66 12.29
N THR A 264 -2.63 -2.45 12.00
CA THR A 264 -3.02 -2.01 10.65
C THR A 264 -1.94 -1.15 9.97
N SER A 265 -1.89 -1.15 8.63
CA SER A 265 -0.97 -0.25 7.91
C SER A 265 -1.28 1.23 8.18
N LYS A 266 -2.55 1.56 8.44
CA LYS A 266 -3.02 2.91 8.72
C LYS A 266 -2.31 3.52 9.92
N PHE A 267 -1.97 2.72 10.94
CA PHE A 267 -1.19 3.19 12.07
C PHE A 267 0.18 3.69 11.64
N VAL A 268 0.88 2.92 10.81
CA VAL A 268 2.21 3.28 10.29
C VAL A 268 2.12 4.47 9.33
N GLU A 269 1.09 4.53 8.49
CA GLU A 269 0.82 5.65 7.59
C GLU A 269 0.56 6.95 8.38
N ALA A 270 -0.27 6.90 9.43
CA ALA A 270 -0.55 8.05 10.29
C ALA A 270 0.71 8.50 11.04
N LEU A 271 1.49 7.56 11.57
CA LEU A 271 2.77 7.84 12.23
C LEU A 271 3.73 8.56 11.29
N ARG A 272 3.79 8.12 10.02
CA ARG A 272 4.57 8.79 8.99
C ARG A 272 4.11 10.24 8.79
N VAL A 273 2.80 10.47 8.63
CA VAL A 273 2.26 11.81 8.39
C VAL A 273 2.64 12.78 9.51
N PHE A 274 2.45 12.37 10.77
CA PHE A 274 2.78 13.22 11.92
C PHE A 274 4.28 13.44 12.09
N TYR A 275 5.10 12.44 11.75
CA TYR A 275 6.55 12.57 11.86
C TYR A 275 7.14 13.50 10.79
N GLU A 276 6.63 13.41 9.57
CA GLU A 276 7.13 14.17 8.41
C GLU A 276 6.57 15.60 8.35
N SER A 277 5.43 15.88 8.99
CA SER A 277 4.75 17.18 8.91
C SER A 277 4.79 17.95 10.23
N THR A 278 5.04 19.26 10.16
CA THR A 278 4.85 20.16 11.30
C THR A 278 3.35 20.38 11.58
N GLU A 279 3.01 20.83 12.78
CA GLU A 279 1.61 21.16 13.12
C GLU A 279 1.03 22.23 12.19
N LYS A 280 1.82 23.27 11.90
CA LYS A 280 1.46 24.31 10.94
C LYS A 280 1.18 23.74 9.54
N ALA A 281 2.01 22.83 9.04
CA ALA A 281 1.80 22.23 7.73
C ALA A 281 0.53 21.35 7.70
N ILE A 282 0.21 20.66 8.80
CA ILE A 282 -1.04 19.92 8.93
C ILE A 282 -2.23 20.87 8.95
N GLU A 283 -2.16 21.96 9.70
CA GLU A 283 -3.21 22.99 9.78
C GLU A 283 -3.46 23.64 8.42
N GLU A 284 -2.41 24.00 7.68
CA GLU A 284 -2.52 24.55 6.33
C GLU A 284 -3.28 23.58 5.40
N LYS A 285 -2.96 22.28 5.45
CA LYS A 285 -3.68 21.26 4.67
C LYS A 285 -5.13 21.09 5.10
N VAL A 286 -5.41 21.12 6.41
CA VAL A 286 -6.80 21.12 6.92
C VAL A 286 -7.55 22.35 6.39
N ASN A 287 -6.91 23.51 6.33
CA ASN A 287 -7.49 24.73 5.80
C ASN A 287 -7.75 24.65 4.28
N VAL A 288 -6.93 23.94 3.51
CA VAL A 288 -7.23 23.64 2.09
C VAL A 288 -8.56 22.90 1.99
N TYR A 289 -8.74 21.81 2.74
CA TYR A 289 -9.99 21.04 2.71
C TYR A 289 -11.20 21.86 3.20
N LYS A 290 -11.01 22.76 4.17
CA LYS A 290 -12.07 23.69 4.60
C LYS A 290 -12.49 24.64 3.49
N ARG A 291 -11.55 25.22 2.73
CA ARG A 291 -11.86 26.06 1.55
C ARG A 291 -12.61 25.28 0.46
N LEU A 292 -12.47 23.96 0.43
CA LEU A 292 -13.20 23.09 -0.48
C LEU A 292 -14.62 22.75 0.01
N GLY A 293 -14.92 22.95 1.29
CA GLY A 293 -16.24 22.73 1.89
C GLY A 293 -16.29 21.61 2.94
N LEU A 294 -15.16 20.98 3.28
CA LEU A 294 -15.12 19.98 4.34
C LEU A 294 -15.09 20.65 5.72
N THR A 295 -15.83 20.10 6.69
CA THR A 295 -15.65 20.49 8.08
C THR A 295 -14.34 19.94 8.64
N VAL A 296 -13.81 20.54 9.71
CA VAL A 296 -12.62 20.01 10.40
C VAL A 296 -12.83 18.55 10.84
N SER A 297 -14.05 18.23 11.30
CA SER A 297 -14.43 16.86 11.68
C SER A 297 -14.38 15.90 10.49
N ASP A 298 -14.88 16.32 9.31
CA ASP A 298 -14.81 15.51 8.09
C ASP A 298 -13.38 15.20 7.68
N VAL A 299 -12.47 16.17 7.80
CA VAL A 299 -11.05 16.00 7.46
C VAL A 299 -10.40 14.96 8.37
N TRP A 300 -10.66 15.01 9.68
CA TRP A 300 -10.11 14.02 10.61
C TRP A 300 -10.74 12.65 10.48
N ALA A 301 -12.05 12.57 10.20
CA ALA A 301 -12.72 11.31 9.88
C ALA A 301 -12.16 10.68 8.59
N MET A 302 -11.88 11.51 7.58
CA MET A 302 -11.20 11.10 6.35
C MET A 302 -9.78 10.60 6.63
N PHE A 303 -8.99 11.35 7.41
CA PHE A 303 -7.63 10.96 7.80
C PHE A 303 -7.62 9.62 8.55
N LYS A 304 -8.56 9.40 9.48
CA LYS A 304 -8.68 8.12 10.19
C LYS A 304 -9.02 6.95 9.26
N LYS A 305 -9.80 7.20 8.21
CA LYS A 305 -10.09 6.19 7.18
C LYS A 305 -8.90 5.93 6.26
N TRP A 306 -8.19 6.99 5.86
CA TRP A 306 -7.10 6.98 4.89
C TRP A 306 -6.05 8.05 5.20
N PRO A 307 -5.02 7.74 6.03
CA PRO A 307 -4.09 8.74 6.56
C PRO A 307 -3.32 9.53 5.50
N ILE A 308 -3.07 8.90 4.35
CA ILE A 308 -2.38 9.51 3.21
C ILE A 308 -3.14 10.72 2.65
N SER A 309 -4.42 10.93 2.99
CA SER A 309 -5.18 12.12 2.59
C SER A 309 -4.50 13.44 2.96
N LEU A 310 -3.71 13.48 4.04
CA LEU A 310 -2.98 14.67 4.48
C LEU A 310 -1.55 14.75 3.92
N THR A 311 -1.16 13.93 2.95
CA THR A 311 0.16 14.04 2.29
C THR A 311 0.13 14.78 0.96
N HIS A 312 -1.06 14.94 0.36
CA HIS A 312 -1.22 15.63 -0.92
C HIS A 312 -0.90 17.13 -0.83
N SER A 313 -0.37 17.68 -1.91
CA SER A 313 -0.14 19.11 -2.04
C SER A 313 -1.45 19.86 -2.30
N GLU A 314 -1.54 21.12 -1.88
CA GLU A 314 -2.68 21.98 -2.18
C GLU A 314 -2.96 22.02 -3.69
N LYS A 315 -1.92 22.25 -4.50
CA LYS A 315 -2.03 22.27 -5.96
C LYS A 315 -2.72 21.02 -6.51
N LYS A 316 -2.33 19.83 -6.03
CA LYS A 316 -2.94 18.56 -6.48
C LYS A 316 -4.42 18.50 -6.12
N ILE A 317 -4.79 18.89 -4.91
CA ILE A 317 -6.18 18.85 -4.45
C ILE A 317 -7.03 19.87 -5.22
N SER A 318 -6.52 21.10 -5.42
CA SER A 318 -7.23 22.16 -6.16
C SER A 318 -7.43 21.78 -7.62
N SER A 319 -6.38 21.29 -8.31
CA SER A 319 -6.51 20.87 -9.71
C SER A 319 -7.49 19.71 -9.88
N LEU A 320 -7.53 18.76 -8.93
CA LEU A 320 -8.55 17.71 -8.94
C LEU A 320 -9.95 18.33 -8.77
N PHE A 321 -10.16 19.19 -7.78
CA PHE A 321 -11.44 19.86 -7.57
C PHE A 321 -11.92 20.60 -8.83
N GLU A 322 -11.07 21.42 -9.43
CA GLU A 322 -11.36 22.15 -10.68
C GLU A 322 -11.74 21.18 -11.81
N THR A 323 -11.00 20.09 -11.97
CA THR A 323 -11.31 19.06 -12.98
C THR A 323 -12.69 18.43 -12.76
N PHE A 324 -13.08 18.16 -11.52
CA PHE A 324 -14.43 17.62 -11.23
C PHE A 324 -15.51 18.65 -11.58
N VAL A 325 -15.30 19.94 -11.27
CA VAL A 325 -16.23 21.01 -11.62
C VAL A 325 -16.38 21.16 -13.14
N GLU A 326 -15.27 21.14 -13.89
CA GLU A 326 -15.26 21.16 -15.35
C GLU A 326 -16.02 19.97 -15.97
N LEU A 327 -16.04 18.84 -15.28
CA LEU A 327 -16.73 17.62 -15.70
C LEU A 327 -18.19 17.56 -15.22
N GLY A 328 -18.72 18.64 -14.66
CA GLY A 328 -20.13 18.81 -14.33
C GLY A 328 -20.51 18.42 -12.90
N PHE A 329 -19.54 18.22 -12.00
CA PHE A 329 -19.82 17.94 -10.59
C PHE A 329 -19.96 19.25 -9.81
N THR A 330 -20.94 19.30 -8.92
CA THR A 330 -21.03 20.38 -7.94
C THR A 330 -19.97 20.23 -6.86
N ARG A 331 -19.71 21.32 -6.13
CA ARG A 331 -18.80 21.31 -4.97
C ARG A 331 -19.25 20.30 -3.92
N ASP A 332 -20.54 20.25 -3.61
CA ASP A 332 -21.08 19.37 -2.58
C ASP A 332 -20.96 17.89 -2.97
N GLU A 333 -21.16 17.57 -4.26
CA GLU A 333 -20.94 16.23 -4.80
C GLU A 333 -19.48 15.81 -4.70
N PHE A 334 -18.54 16.69 -5.05
CA PHE A 334 -17.10 16.43 -4.89
C PHE A 334 -16.76 16.15 -3.41
N VAL A 335 -17.22 17.01 -2.50
CA VAL A 335 -17.02 16.86 -1.06
C VAL A 335 -17.59 15.52 -0.57
N LEU A 336 -18.79 15.15 -1.01
CA LEU A 336 -19.43 13.89 -0.68
C LEU A 336 -18.61 12.68 -1.18
N MET A 337 -18.10 12.75 -2.42
CA MET A 337 -17.26 11.71 -3.00
C MET A 337 -15.96 11.53 -2.20
N VAL A 338 -15.26 12.62 -1.88
CA VAL A 338 -14.00 12.59 -1.11
C VAL A 338 -14.25 12.04 0.30
N LYS A 339 -15.34 12.41 0.97
CA LYS A 339 -15.71 11.87 2.30
C LYS A 339 -15.97 10.37 2.28
N ARG A 340 -16.60 9.87 1.20
CA ARG A 340 -16.93 8.45 1.04
C ARG A 340 -15.71 7.63 0.61
N GLN A 341 -14.92 8.15 -0.33
CA GLN A 341 -13.77 7.47 -0.91
C GLN A 341 -12.58 8.42 -1.06
N PRO A 342 -11.83 8.68 0.03
CA PRO A 342 -10.69 9.61 0.01
C PRO A 342 -9.60 9.25 -1.00
N SER A 343 -9.47 7.97 -1.35
CA SER A 343 -8.46 7.50 -2.29
C SER A 343 -8.64 8.04 -3.71
N CYS A 344 -9.78 8.66 -4.05
CA CYS A 344 -9.93 9.38 -5.31
C CYS A 344 -8.90 10.51 -5.46
N LEU A 345 -8.44 11.09 -4.35
CA LEU A 345 -7.39 12.10 -4.33
C LEU A 345 -6.02 11.56 -4.77
N ASN A 346 -5.83 10.23 -4.79
CA ASN A 346 -4.56 9.66 -5.25
C ASN A 346 -4.43 9.68 -6.79
N LEU A 347 -5.55 9.73 -7.51
CA LEU A 347 -5.58 9.69 -8.97
C LEU A 347 -4.91 10.93 -9.58
N SER A 348 -4.40 10.78 -10.80
CA SER A 348 -3.97 11.93 -11.60
C SER A 348 -5.19 12.63 -12.21
N VAL A 349 -5.04 13.91 -12.53
CA VAL A 349 -6.08 14.70 -13.20
C VAL A 349 -6.48 14.05 -14.53
N GLU A 350 -5.51 13.58 -15.31
CA GLU A 350 -5.73 12.93 -16.60
C GLU A 350 -6.49 11.60 -16.43
N THR A 351 -6.17 10.84 -15.39
CA THR A 351 -6.84 9.58 -15.09
C THR A 351 -8.30 9.81 -14.70
N VAL A 352 -8.56 10.83 -13.87
CA VAL A 352 -9.92 11.22 -13.49
C VAL A 352 -10.70 11.65 -14.73
N LYS A 353 -10.14 12.53 -15.55
CA LYS A 353 -10.77 13.03 -16.77
C LYS A 353 -11.14 11.89 -17.72
N LYS A 354 -10.19 11.02 -18.08
CA LYS A 354 -10.44 9.87 -18.96
C LYS A 354 -11.56 8.95 -18.44
N LYS A 355 -11.53 8.62 -17.15
CA LYS A 355 -12.55 7.73 -16.55
C LYS A 355 -13.92 8.36 -16.51
N ILE A 356 -14.02 9.64 -16.12
CA ILE A 356 -15.30 10.34 -16.02
C ILE A 356 -15.88 10.61 -17.40
N GLU A 357 -15.07 11.07 -18.36
CA GLU A 357 -15.54 11.28 -19.74
C GLU A 357 -16.08 9.99 -20.36
N PHE A 358 -15.37 8.88 -20.18
CA PHE A 358 -15.87 7.59 -20.65
C PHE A 358 -17.20 7.20 -19.95
N LEU A 359 -17.29 7.32 -18.63
CA LEU A 359 -18.48 6.88 -17.88
C LEU A 359 -19.70 7.79 -18.10
N VAL A 360 -19.48 9.10 -18.17
CA VAL A 360 -20.56 10.10 -18.23
C VAL A 360 -20.90 10.45 -19.66
N LYS A 361 -19.91 10.73 -20.52
CA LYS A 361 -20.15 11.15 -21.91
C LYS A 361 -20.37 9.95 -22.83
N GLU A 362 -19.51 8.92 -22.77
CA GLU A 362 -19.61 7.80 -23.73
C GLU A 362 -20.58 6.69 -23.29
N MET A 363 -20.71 6.45 -21.99
CA MET A 363 -21.62 5.46 -21.44
C MET A 363 -22.94 6.06 -20.97
N ASN A 364 -23.07 7.39 -21.00
CA ASN A 364 -24.30 8.12 -20.68
C ASN A 364 -24.87 7.85 -19.27
N TRP A 365 -24.02 7.45 -18.31
CA TRP A 365 -24.43 7.47 -16.90
C TRP A 365 -24.43 8.91 -16.38
N ARG A 366 -25.43 9.25 -15.57
CA ARG A 366 -25.47 10.56 -14.95
C ARG A 366 -24.41 10.71 -13.86
N VAL A 367 -24.01 11.95 -13.61
CA VAL A 367 -23.02 12.34 -12.59
C VAL A 367 -23.40 11.78 -11.21
N GLU A 368 -24.68 11.80 -10.84
CA GLU A 368 -25.18 11.34 -9.54
C GLU A 368 -24.94 9.84 -9.32
N ALA A 369 -24.89 9.04 -10.40
CA ALA A 369 -24.54 7.62 -10.32
C ALA A 369 -23.09 7.43 -9.87
N LEU A 370 -22.18 8.30 -10.32
CA LEU A 370 -20.79 8.29 -9.90
C LEU A 370 -20.62 8.80 -8.46
N VAL A 371 -21.35 9.86 -8.09
CA VAL A 371 -21.37 10.40 -6.71
C VAL A 371 -21.88 9.36 -5.71
N SER A 372 -22.82 8.52 -6.14
CA SER A 372 -23.35 7.41 -5.35
C SER A 372 -22.38 6.23 -5.24
N SER A 373 -21.37 6.14 -6.10
CA SER A 373 -20.41 5.03 -6.15
C SER A 373 -18.98 5.47 -6.53
N PRO A 374 -18.34 6.38 -5.77
CA PRO A 374 -17.04 6.95 -6.13
C PRO A 374 -15.92 5.90 -6.19
N GLN A 375 -16.09 4.74 -5.53
CA GLN A 375 -15.13 3.63 -5.59
C GLN A 375 -14.87 3.11 -7.01
N VAL A 376 -15.77 3.34 -7.97
CA VAL A 376 -15.56 2.88 -9.35
C VAL A 376 -14.36 3.55 -10.01
N LEU A 377 -14.01 4.77 -9.59
CA LEU A 377 -12.81 5.47 -10.06
C LEU A 377 -11.52 4.78 -9.62
N GLY A 378 -11.59 3.93 -8.59
CA GLY A 378 -10.47 3.11 -8.14
C GLY A 378 -10.18 1.89 -9.02
N TYR A 379 -11.11 1.47 -9.89
CA TYR A 379 -10.90 0.33 -10.78
C TYR A 379 -10.05 0.71 -12.01
N SER A 380 -9.34 -0.27 -12.58
CA SER A 380 -8.58 -0.06 -13.83
C SER A 380 -9.54 0.25 -14.97
N LEU A 381 -9.19 1.27 -15.76
CA LEU A 381 -9.98 1.66 -16.93
C LEU A 381 -9.94 0.52 -17.95
N GLU A 382 -8.74 0.03 -18.25
CA GLU A 382 -8.45 -0.93 -19.30
C GLU A 382 -8.85 -2.36 -18.92
N LYS A 383 -8.58 -2.77 -17.67
CA LYS A 383 -8.81 -4.16 -17.24
C LYS A 383 -10.21 -4.42 -16.68
N ARG A 384 -11.01 -3.38 -16.38
CA ARG A 384 -12.33 -3.58 -15.75
C ARG A 384 -13.41 -2.69 -16.31
N ILE A 385 -13.17 -1.37 -16.41
CA ILE A 385 -14.22 -0.43 -16.81
C ILE A 385 -14.58 -0.62 -18.28
N LEU A 386 -13.61 -0.51 -19.19
CA LEU A 386 -13.83 -0.65 -20.63
C LEU A 386 -14.41 -2.02 -21.01
N PRO A 387 -13.83 -3.17 -20.59
CA PRO A 387 -14.32 -4.47 -21.04
C PRO A 387 -15.77 -4.74 -20.61
N ARG A 388 -16.10 -4.40 -19.36
CA ARG A 388 -17.47 -4.57 -18.86
C ARG A 388 -18.45 -3.62 -19.55
N CYS A 389 -18.02 -2.40 -19.85
CA CYS A 389 -18.87 -1.44 -20.57
C CYS A 389 -19.08 -1.82 -22.05
N LYS A 390 -18.09 -2.43 -22.71
CA LYS A 390 -18.24 -3.03 -24.06
C LYS A 390 -19.34 -4.10 -24.04
N VAL A 391 -19.31 -5.03 -23.08
CA VAL A 391 -20.36 -6.06 -22.89
C VAL A 391 -21.74 -5.42 -22.71
N ILE A 392 -21.86 -4.41 -21.85
CA ILE A 392 -23.14 -3.72 -21.64
C ILE A 392 -23.63 -3.03 -22.93
N LYS A 393 -22.75 -2.36 -23.68
CA LYS A 393 -23.09 -1.73 -24.97
C LYS A 393 -23.59 -2.75 -25.99
N ALA A 394 -22.91 -3.89 -26.12
CA ALA A 394 -23.30 -4.96 -27.03
C ALA A 394 -24.65 -5.59 -26.66
N LEU A 395 -24.90 -5.81 -25.36
CA LEU A 395 -26.18 -6.31 -24.89
C LEU A 395 -27.32 -5.30 -25.09
N MET A 396 -27.05 -4.00 -24.91
CA MET A 396 -28.04 -2.94 -25.15
C MET A 396 -28.39 -2.82 -26.64
N SER A 397 -27.40 -2.87 -27.55
CA SER A 397 -27.67 -2.79 -29.00
C SER A 397 -28.48 -3.98 -29.52
N LYS A 398 -28.36 -5.15 -28.87
CA LYS A 398 -29.15 -6.36 -29.14
C LYS A 398 -30.51 -6.37 -28.41
N GLY A 399 -30.83 -5.34 -27.62
CA GLY A 399 -32.09 -5.23 -26.88
C GLY A 399 -32.22 -6.18 -25.67
N LEU A 400 -31.10 -6.77 -25.20
CA LEU A 400 -31.06 -7.82 -24.17
C LEU A 400 -30.94 -7.27 -22.74
N LEU A 401 -30.96 -5.94 -22.56
CA LEU A 401 -30.86 -5.28 -21.24
C LEU A 401 -31.89 -4.16 -21.06
N GLY A 402 -32.41 -4.03 -19.84
CA GLY A 402 -33.38 -2.98 -19.51
C GLY A 402 -34.69 -3.14 -20.29
N ASP A 403 -35.39 -2.03 -20.56
CA ASP A 403 -36.58 -2.03 -21.38
C ASP A 403 -36.20 -2.06 -22.87
N LYS A 404 -35.80 -3.26 -23.35
CA LYS A 404 -35.34 -3.54 -24.72
C LYS A 404 -34.14 -2.71 -25.19
N GLY A 405 -33.15 -2.51 -24.32
CA GLY A 405 -31.92 -1.78 -24.61
C GLY A 405 -31.97 -0.28 -24.28
N SER A 406 -33.12 0.26 -23.86
CA SER A 406 -33.28 1.71 -23.61
C SER A 406 -32.75 2.19 -22.26
N LYS A 407 -32.56 1.29 -21.28
CA LYS A 407 -32.19 1.64 -19.90
C LYS A 407 -30.87 1.00 -19.47
N LEU A 408 -29.89 1.85 -19.16
CA LEU A 408 -28.61 1.43 -18.61
C LEU A 408 -28.78 0.76 -17.24
N PRO A 409 -28.07 -0.35 -16.98
CA PRO A 409 -28.00 -0.91 -15.64
C PRO A 409 -27.31 0.05 -14.67
N PRO A 410 -27.64 0.01 -13.37
CA PRO A 410 -26.95 0.81 -12.37
C PRO A 410 -25.43 0.55 -12.38
N MET A 411 -24.63 1.61 -12.39
CA MET A 411 -23.17 1.54 -12.53
C MET A 411 -22.50 0.60 -11.52
N HIS A 412 -22.99 0.56 -10.28
CA HIS A 412 -22.44 -0.33 -9.25
C HIS A 412 -22.67 -1.82 -9.56
N TYR A 413 -23.77 -2.20 -10.22
CA TYR A 413 -23.98 -3.59 -10.65
C TYR A 413 -23.10 -3.99 -11.81
N VAL A 414 -22.60 -3.03 -12.60
CA VAL A 414 -21.68 -3.34 -13.70
C VAL A 414 -20.24 -3.39 -13.18
N LEU A 415 -19.81 -2.38 -12.43
CA LEU A 415 -18.39 -2.16 -12.15
C LEU A 415 -17.94 -2.69 -10.77
N LYS A 416 -18.82 -2.71 -9.76
CA LYS A 416 -18.44 -3.06 -8.39
C LYS A 416 -18.43 -4.57 -8.13
N ILE A 417 -19.38 -5.31 -8.71
CA ILE A 417 -19.56 -6.75 -8.43
C ILE A 417 -18.37 -7.59 -8.90
N GLY A 418 -18.21 -8.78 -8.32
CA GLY A 418 -17.13 -9.72 -8.65
C GLY A 418 -17.17 -10.17 -10.12
N ASP A 419 -16.08 -10.74 -10.61
CA ASP A 419 -16.03 -11.25 -11.99
C ASP A 419 -17.05 -12.37 -12.20
N HIS A 420 -17.17 -13.28 -11.23
CA HIS A 420 -18.16 -14.36 -11.24
C HIS A 420 -19.60 -13.81 -11.36
N ASP A 421 -19.98 -12.90 -10.47
CA ASP A 421 -21.32 -12.30 -10.46
C ASP A 421 -21.61 -11.51 -11.75
N PHE A 422 -20.59 -10.86 -12.30
CA PHE A 422 -20.72 -10.14 -13.57
C PHE A 422 -20.99 -11.10 -14.72
N LEU A 423 -20.22 -12.19 -14.80
CA LEU A 423 -20.38 -13.21 -15.82
C LEU A 423 -21.76 -13.88 -15.73
N ASP A 424 -22.19 -14.27 -14.54
CA ASP A 424 -23.52 -14.88 -14.36
C ASP A 424 -24.64 -13.94 -14.76
N ARG A 425 -24.53 -12.67 -14.39
CA ARG A 425 -25.60 -11.69 -14.60
C ARG A 425 -25.73 -11.26 -16.06
N TYR A 426 -24.63 -11.07 -16.75
CA TYR A 426 -24.61 -10.42 -18.07
C TYR A 426 -24.21 -11.35 -19.22
N VAL A 427 -23.38 -12.36 -18.95
CA VAL A 427 -22.79 -13.21 -20.00
C VAL A 427 -23.46 -14.58 -20.03
N ARG A 428 -23.35 -15.39 -18.97
CA ARG A 428 -23.84 -16.78 -18.94
C ARG A 428 -25.35 -16.93 -18.98
N LYS A 429 -26.08 -15.84 -18.71
CA LYS A 429 -27.54 -15.81 -18.79
C LYS A 429 -28.06 -15.78 -20.24
N GLN A 430 -27.22 -15.48 -21.22
CA GLN A 430 -27.64 -15.47 -22.62
C GLN A 430 -27.80 -16.91 -23.14
N ASP A 431 -28.92 -17.20 -23.80
CA ASP A 431 -29.21 -18.54 -24.34
C ASP A 431 -28.35 -18.88 -25.58
N ASP A 432 -27.89 -17.85 -26.30
CA ASP A 432 -27.06 -17.97 -27.49
C ASP A 432 -25.58 -18.19 -27.12
N LYS A 433 -25.05 -19.37 -27.45
CA LYS A 433 -23.66 -19.75 -27.17
C LYS A 433 -22.65 -18.92 -27.95
N ASP A 434 -22.98 -18.49 -29.17
CA ASP A 434 -22.09 -17.68 -30.00
C ASP A 434 -21.98 -16.27 -29.40
N LEU A 435 -23.11 -15.72 -28.95
CA LEU A 435 -23.14 -14.47 -28.19
C LEU A 435 -22.36 -14.57 -26.89
N VAL A 436 -22.49 -15.66 -26.13
CA VAL A 436 -21.68 -15.89 -24.93
C VAL A 436 -20.18 -15.86 -25.27
N GLY A 437 -19.77 -16.50 -26.36
CA GLY A 437 -18.38 -16.47 -26.85
C GLY A 437 -17.91 -15.05 -27.18
N GLU A 438 -18.70 -14.29 -27.93
CA GLU A 438 -18.44 -12.89 -28.29
C GLU A 438 -18.24 -12.01 -27.04
N LEU A 439 -19.14 -12.12 -26.06
CA LEU A 439 -19.08 -11.33 -24.82
C LEU A 439 -17.88 -11.71 -23.94
N MET A 440 -17.48 -12.98 -23.95
CA MET A 440 -16.27 -13.44 -23.24
C MET A 440 -15.00 -12.87 -23.87
N ALA A 441 -14.92 -12.82 -25.20
CA ALA A 441 -13.78 -12.25 -25.93
C ALA A 441 -13.58 -10.76 -25.61
N MET A 442 -14.67 -9.99 -25.51
CA MET A 442 -14.63 -8.59 -25.09
C MET A 442 -14.03 -8.37 -23.68
N LEU A 443 -14.14 -9.38 -22.80
CA LEU A 443 -13.61 -9.32 -21.42
C LEU A 443 -12.14 -9.70 -21.34
N THR A 444 -11.66 -10.59 -22.20
CA THR A 444 -10.25 -11.02 -22.23
C THR A 444 -9.36 -10.09 -23.04
N GLY A 445 -9.95 -9.25 -23.91
CA GLY A 445 -9.22 -8.36 -24.80
C GLY A 445 -8.69 -9.06 -26.05
N ASP A 446 -9.12 -10.29 -26.29
CA ASP A 446 -8.95 -11.01 -27.55
C ASP A 446 -10.03 -10.52 -28.51
N ASP A 447 -9.93 -9.27 -28.97
CA ASP A 447 -10.77 -8.80 -30.06
C ASP A 447 -10.38 -9.63 -31.29
N ALA A 448 -11.18 -10.66 -31.62
CA ALA A 448 -11.12 -11.35 -32.90
C ALA A 448 -11.55 -10.34 -33.97
N SER A 449 -10.56 -9.72 -34.61
CA SER A 449 -10.73 -8.83 -35.76
C SER A 449 -9.54 -8.99 -36.68
#